data_AF-A0A3N5R1C5-F1
#
_entry.id   AF-A0A3N5R1C5-F1
#
_cell.length_a   1.000
_cell.length_b   1.000
_cell.length_c   1.000
_cell.angle_alpha   90.00
_cell.angle_beta   90.00
_cell.angle_gamma   90.00
#
_symmetry.space_group_name_H-M   'P 1'
#
loop_
_entity.id
_entity.type
_entity.pdbx_description
1 polymer ?
#
loop_
_entity_poly.entity_id
_entity_poly.type
_entity_poly.pdbx_seq_one_letter_code
_entity_poly.pdbx_strand_id
1 'polypeptide(L)'
;MSKVEEVIEKCTNVLPGHGPRRSMKEIFQTLADGQQGDEFSDRYGEGEYLSAFEAEIAELFGKKAAVFMPSGTMAQQIALRIWCEKRSNFTVAMHPTAHLEQAEHLGYQYLHQIKRLQFSAPEFLGNRILNVEDLEKMGKEPGVIL
;
A
#
# COMPACT_ATOMS: atom_id res chain seq x y z
N MET A 1 -3.76 2.73 -30.20
CA MET A 1 -4.31 1.60 -29.44
C MET A 1 -3.74 0.32 -30.04
N SER A 2 -3.42 -0.66 -29.22
CA SER A 2 -2.98 -1.98 -29.68
C SER A 2 -4.17 -2.79 -30.19
N LYS A 3 -3.92 -3.75 -31.08
CA LYS A 3 -4.96 -4.68 -31.58
C LYS A 3 -5.64 -5.48 -30.45
N VAL A 4 -4.97 -5.63 -29.31
CA VAL A 4 -5.52 -6.28 -28.11
C VAL A 4 -6.55 -5.37 -27.43
N GLU A 5 -6.27 -4.07 -27.31
CA GLU A 5 -7.19 -3.09 -26.73
C GLU A 5 -8.49 -3.01 -27.54
N GLU A 6 -8.41 -2.99 -28.86
CA GLU A 6 -9.59 -2.97 -29.75
C GLU A 6 -10.49 -4.21 -29.61
N VAL A 7 -9.91 -5.36 -29.27
CA VAL A 7 -10.67 -6.60 -29.03
C VAL A 7 -11.32 -6.56 -27.65
N ILE A 8 -10.59 -6.11 -26.62
CA ILE A 8 -11.10 -5.98 -25.26
C ILE A 8 -12.29 -5.01 -25.21
N GLU A 9 -12.24 -3.90 -25.94
CA GLU A 9 -13.35 -2.93 -25.99
C GLU A 9 -14.65 -3.50 -26.59
N LYS A 10 -14.56 -4.55 -27.41
CA LYS A 10 -15.72 -5.23 -28.00
C LYS A 10 -16.25 -6.36 -27.11
N CYS A 11 -15.53 -6.73 -26.05
CA CYS A 11 -15.95 -7.77 -25.13
C CYS A 11 -17.07 -7.24 -24.23
N THR A 12 -18.20 -7.95 -24.21
CA THR A 12 -19.30 -7.69 -23.25
C THR A 12 -19.07 -8.35 -21.89
N ASN A 13 -18.14 -9.31 -21.82
CA ASN A 13 -17.70 -9.98 -20.60
C ASN A 13 -16.24 -9.61 -20.32
N VAL A 14 -16.01 -8.86 -19.24
CA VAL A 14 -14.67 -8.47 -18.78
C VAL A 14 -14.35 -9.24 -17.51
N LEU A 15 -13.39 -10.16 -17.59
CA LEU A 15 -12.95 -10.99 -16.47
C LEU A 15 -12.03 -10.26 -15.46
N PRO A 16 -11.01 -9.47 -15.88
CA PRO A 16 -10.11 -8.82 -14.92
C PRO A 16 -10.75 -7.58 -14.27
N GLY A 17 -10.45 -7.35 -12.99
CA GLY A 17 -10.82 -6.13 -12.28
C GLY A 17 -12.30 -6.06 -11.87
N HIS A 18 -12.91 -4.88 -12.02
CA HIS A 18 -14.28 -4.58 -11.59
C HIS A 18 -15.22 -4.33 -12.78
N GLY A 19 -15.04 -5.08 -13.87
CA GLY A 19 -15.84 -4.94 -15.09
C GLY A 19 -15.34 -3.84 -16.03
N PRO A 20 -16.19 -3.39 -16.98
CA PRO A 20 -15.79 -2.40 -17.98
C PRO A 20 -15.50 -1.03 -17.36
N ARG A 21 -14.73 -0.22 -18.09
CA ARG A 21 -14.41 1.16 -17.67
C ARG A 21 -15.68 1.98 -17.54
N ARG A 22 -15.88 2.58 -16.37
CA ARG A 22 -16.98 3.51 -16.09
C ARG A 22 -16.60 4.94 -16.47
N SER A 23 -17.58 5.72 -16.92
CA SER A 23 -17.41 7.16 -17.18
C SER A 23 -17.23 7.93 -15.87
N MET A 24 -16.61 9.10 -15.93
CA MET A 24 -16.50 9.98 -14.74
C MET A 24 -17.86 10.35 -14.16
N LYS A 25 -18.87 10.55 -15.02
CA LYS A 25 -20.25 10.84 -14.61
C LYS A 25 -20.82 9.69 -13.76
N GLU A 26 -20.70 8.45 -14.23
CA GLU A 26 -21.19 7.29 -13.49
C GLU A 26 -20.47 7.10 -12.16
N ILE A 27 -19.15 7.34 -12.14
CA ILE A 27 -18.36 7.27 -10.90
C ILE A 27 -18.84 8.33 -9.91
N PHE A 28 -18.97 9.58 -10.33
CA PHE A 28 -19.44 10.67 -9.45
C PHE A 28 -20.89 10.47 -9.01
N GLN A 29 -21.76 9.96 -9.88
CA GLN A 29 -23.13 9.63 -9.49
C GLN A 29 -23.15 8.52 -8.43
N THR A 30 -22.36 7.46 -8.61
CA THR A 30 -22.26 6.36 -7.63
C THR A 30 -21.77 6.86 -6.28
N LEU A 31 -20.78 7.76 -6.27
CA LEU A 31 -20.28 8.38 -5.04
C LEU A 31 -21.36 9.24 -4.39
N ALA A 32 -22.07 10.08 -5.16
CA ALA A 32 -23.15 10.91 -4.65
C ALA A 32 -24.32 10.09 -4.09
N ASP A 33 -24.70 9.01 -4.78
CA ASP A 33 -25.78 8.11 -4.36
C ASP A 33 -25.43 7.33 -3.08
N GLY A 34 -24.14 7.22 -2.74
CA GLY A 34 -23.65 6.58 -1.51
C GLY A 34 -23.69 7.49 -0.27
N GLN A 35 -23.99 8.78 -0.44
CA GLN A 35 -24.02 9.77 0.64
C GLN A 35 -25.45 10.05 1.10
N GLN A 36 -25.61 10.48 2.35
CA GLN A 36 -26.89 10.93 2.92
C GLN A 36 -27.20 12.39 2.56
N GLY A 37 -26.18 13.16 2.19
CA GLY A 37 -26.29 14.54 1.71
C GLY A 37 -26.03 15.62 2.77
N ASP A 38 -25.72 15.22 4.00
CA ASP A 38 -25.32 16.09 5.11
C ASP A 38 -23.82 15.96 5.45
N GLU A 39 -23.08 15.10 4.74
CA GLU A 39 -21.65 14.94 4.92
C GLU A 39 -20.87 16.13 4.32
N PHE A 40 -19.84 16.56 5.03
CA PHE A 40 -18.92 17.61 4.59
C PHE A 40 -17.53 17.03 4.29
N SER A 41 -16.83 17.66 3.35
CA SER A 41 -15.43 17.33 3.07
C SER A 41 -14.56 17.57 4.31
N ASP A 42 -13.53 16.74 4.48
CA ASP A 42 -12.48 17.01 5.46
C ASP A 42 -11.72 18.29 5.12
N ARG A 43 -11.00 18.81 6.12
CA ARG A 43 -10.06 19.93 5.96
C ARG A 43 -8.74 19.53 6.59
N TYR A 44 -7.74 19.27 5.75
CA TYR A 44 -6.38 18.95 6.18
C TYR A 44 -6.30 17.74 7.14
N GLY A 45 -7.10 16.70 6.91
CA GLY A 45 -7.11 15.50 7.76
C GLY A 45 -8.01 15.60 8.98
N GLU A 46 -8.85 16.63 9.07
CA GLU A 46 -9.84 16.79 10.14
C GLU A 46 -11.26 16.87 9.57
N GLY A 47 -12.22 16.28 10.25
CA GLY A 47 -13.64 16.34 9.87
C GLY A 47 -14.37 15.06 10.22
N GLU A 48 -15.67 15.17 10.52
CA GLU A 48 -16.48 14.05 11.02
C GLU A 48 -16.51 12.86 10.06
N TYR A 49 -16.65 13.12 8.75
CA TYR A 49 -16.66 12.07 7.73
C TYR A 49 -15.36 11.24 7.73
N LEU A 50 -14.21 11.92 7.71
CA LEU A 50 -12.91 11.26 7.71
C LEU A 50 -12.64 10.53 9.03
N SER A 51 -12.92 11.17 10.17
CA SER A 51 -12.72 10.56 11.48
C SER A 51 -13.60 9.33 11.71
N ALA A 52 -14.84 9.34 11.20
CA ALA A 52 -15.71 8.17 11.23
C ALA A 52 -15.14 7.01 10.39
N PHE A 53 -14.66 7.31 9.19
CA PHE A 53 -14.00 6.32 8.33
C PHE A 53 -12.74 5.73 8.99
N GLU A 54 -11.87 6.57 9.54
CA GLU A 54 -10.66 6.10 10.24
C GLU A 54 -11.00 5.25 11.48
N ALA A 55 -12.06 5.59 12.22
CA ALA A 55 -12.54 4.80 13.35
C ALA A 55 -13.08 3.43 12.91
N GLU A 56 -13.88 3.39 11.83
CA GLU A 56 -14.39 2.14 11.25
C GLU A 56 -13.24 1.21 10.84
N ILE A 57 -12.23 1.75 10.14
CA ILE A 57 -11.05 0.98 9.73
C ILE A 57 -10.22 0.52 10.94
N ALA A 58 -10.06 1.36 11.97
CA ALA A 58 -9.38 0.97 13.19
C ALA A 58 -10.08 -0.20 13.89
N GLU A 59 -11.41 -0.15 14.00
CA GLU A 59 -12.24 -1.22 14.56
C GLU A 59 -12.12 -2.50 13.73
N LEU A 60 -12.26 -2.41 12.41
CA LEU A 60 -12.17 -3.54 11.48
C LEU A 60 -10.87 -4.33 11.64
N PHE A 61 -9.74 -3.65 11.85
CA PHE A 61 -8.43 -4.29 12.02
C PHE A 61 -8.02 -4.53 13.49
N GLY A 62 -8.90 -4.23 14.45
CA GLY A 62 -8.61 -4.35 15.88
C GLY A 62 -7.41 -3.51 16.32
N LYS A 63 -7.25 -2.31 15.75
CA LYS A 63 -6.18 -1.35 16.06
C LYS A 63 -6.74 -0.20 16.88
N LYS A 64 -5.85 0.47 17.62
CA LYS A 64 -6.24 1.62 18.47
C LYS A 64 -6.64 2.86 17.66
N ALA A 65 -6.11 2.98 16.44
CA ALA A 65 -6.35 4.09 15.52
C ALA A 65 -5.97 3.66 14.09
N ALA A 66 -6.52 4.35 13.10
CA ALA A 66 -6.10 4.31 11.71
C ALA A 66 -5.88 5.76 11.22
N VAL A 67 -5.20 5.90 10.08
CA VAL A 67 -5.03 7.19 9.41
C VAL A 67 -5.21 6.99 7.91
N PHE A 68 -6.04 7.80 7.28
CA PHE A 68 -6.20 7.82 5.84
C PHE A 68 -4.94 8.40 5.19
N MET A 69 -4.51 7.77 4.10
CA MET A 69 -3.36 8.22 3.32
C MET A 69 -3.74 8.23 1.84
N PRO A 70 -3.27 9.21 1.06
CA PRO A 70 -3.58 9.29 -0.36
C PRO A 70 -2.98 8.13 -1.17
N SER A 71 -1.98 7.41 -0.65
CA SER A 71 -1.42 6.21 -1.28
C SER A 71 -0.78 5.25 -0.29
N GLY A 72 -0.71 3.96 -0.67
CA GLY A 72 0.03 2.94 0.06
C GLY A 72 1.54 3.19 0.10
N THR A 73 2.09 3.84 -0.93
CA THR A 73 3.50 4.27 -0.99
C THR A 73 3.84 5.26 0.12
N MET A 74 2.99 6.28 0.33
CA MET A 74 3.19 7.22 1.44
C MET A 74 3.01 6.53 2.79
N ALA A 75 1.94 5.75 2.96
CA ALA A 75 1.62 5.08 4.22
C ALA A 75 2.73 4.14 4.69
N GLN A 76 3.24 3.28 3.81
CA GLN A 76 4.24 2.28 4.19
C GLN A 76 5.61 2.91 4.48
N GLN A 77 6.02 3.95 3.75
CA GLN A 77 7.28 4.65 4.04
C GLN A 77 7.25 5.35 5.40
N ILE A 78 6.12 5.99 5.76
CA ILE A 78 5.89 6.56 7.10
C ILE A 78 5.98 5.46 8.16
N ALA A 79 5.31 4.32 7.94
CA ALA A 79 5.35 3.20 8.88
C ALA A 79 6.78 2.68 9.11
N LEU A 80 7.56 2.47 8.03
CA LEU A 80 8.95 2.04 8.14
C LEU A 80 9.80 3.04 8.93
N ARG A 81 9.64 4.35 8.65
CA ARG A 81 10.38 5.41 9.34
C ARG A 81 10.09 5.42 10.84
N ILE A 82 8.82 5.38 11.23
CA ILE A 82 8.41 5.38 12.64
C ILE A 82 9.02 4.18 13.39
N TRP A 83 8.96 2.99 12.80
CA TRP A 83 9.47 1.79 13.47
C TRP A 83 11.00 1.72 13.49
N CYS A 84 11.68 2.17 12.44
CA CYS A 84 13.14 2.31 12.42
C CYS A 84 13.63 3.28 13.52
N GLU A 85 12.97 4.43 13.68
CA GLU A 85 13.30 5.40 14.72
C GLU A 85 13.09 4.84 16.13
N LYS A 86 11.94 4.19 16.38
CA LYS A 86 11.66 3.54 17.66
C LYS A 86 12.72 2.49 18.03
N ARG A 87 13.30 1.82 17.04
CA ARG A 87 14.35 0.81 17.22
C ARG A 87 15.77 1.38 17.16
N SER A 88 15.93 2.66 16.82
CA SER A 88 17.23 3.27 16.50
C SER A 88 18.03 2.44 15.49
N ASN A 89 17.35 1.81 14.52
CA ASN A 89 17.93 0.94 13.52
C ASN A 89 17.27 1.20 12.15
N PHE A 90 17.97 1.90 11.28
CA PHE A 90 17.49 2.31 9.95
C PHE A 90 17.74 1.22 8.90
N THR A 91 17.46 -0.02 9.27
CA THR A 91 17.54 -1.16 8.35
C THR A 91 16.21 -1.90 8.29
N VAL A 92 15.87 -2.40 7.11
CA VAL A 92 14.61 -3.11 6.87
C VAL A 92 14.88 -4.43 6.16
N ALA A 93 14.12 -5.46 6.49
CA ALA A 93 14.10 -6.71 5.74
C ALA A 93 12.75 -6.84 5.05
N MET A 94 12.76 -7.08 3.74
CA MET A 94 11.53 -7.28 2.96
C MET A 94 11.76 -8.21 1.78
N HIS A 95 10.69 -8.82 1.25
CA HIS A 95 10.77 -9.63 0.04
C HIS A 95 11.38 -8.83 -1.13
N PRO A 96 12.26 -9.41 -1.99
CA PRO A 96 12.83 -8.71 -3.15
C PRO A 96 11.82 -8.18 -4.16
N THR A 97 10.57 -8.67 -4.11
CA THR A 97 9.45 -8.17 -4.93
C THR A 97 8.47 -7.29 -4.15
N ALA A 98 8.84 -6.83 -2.95
CA ALA A 98 8.02 -5.88 -2.23
C ALA A 98 7.82 -4.60 -3.06
N HIS A 99 6.63 -4.01 -2.96
CA HIS A 99 6.26 -2.83 -3.72
C HIS A 99 7.25 -1.66 -3.49
N LEU A 100 7.70 -1.47 -2.24
CA LEU A 100 8.70 -0.46 -1.87
C LEU A 100 10.05 -0.63 -2.59
N GLU A 101 10.42 -1.87 -2.95
CA GLU A 101 11.68 -2.16 -3.65
C GLU A 101 11.54 -1.96 -5.17
N GLN A 102 10.40 -2.34 -5.77
CA GLN A 102 10.26 -2.42 -7.22
C GLN A 102 9.48 -1.29 -7.87
N ALA A 103 8.55 -0.65 -7.15
CA ALA A 103 7.51 0.19 -7.73
C ALA A 103 7.46 1.62 -7.13
N GLU A 104 8.40 1.97 -6.26
CA GLU A 104 8.40 3.26 -5.54
C GLU A 104 9.69 4.06 -5.71
N HIS A 105 10.48 3.75 -6.73
CA HIS A 105 11.76 4.42 -7.02
C HIS A 105 12.71 4.46 -5.81
N LEU A 106 12.66 3.43 -4.96
CA LEU A 106 13.43 3.32 -3.71
C LEU A 106 13.21 4.51 -2.76
N GLY A 107 12.00 5.09 -2.73
CA GLY A 107 11.68 6.28 -1.93
C GLY A 107 12.08 6.15 -0.46
N TYR A 108 11.88 4.97 0.14
CA TYR A 108 12.30 4.73 1.53
C TYR A 108 13.82 4.85 1.74
N GLN A 109 14.63 4.53 0.72
CA GLN A 109 16.08 4.74 0.76
C GLN A 109 16.41 6.22 0.63
N TYR A 110 15.85 6.92 -0.36
CA TYR A 110 16.21 8.31 -0.68
C TYR A 110 15.66 9.36 0.28
N LEU A 111 14.43 9.16 0.79
CA LEU A 111 13.75 10.13 1.66
C LEU A 111 14.05 9.92 3.14
N HIS A 112 14.41 8.69 3.52
CA HIS A 112 14.55 8.29 4.92
C HIS A 112 15.89 7.67 5.27
N GLN A 113 16.79 7.47 4.30
CA GLN A 113 18.10 6.84 4.49
C GLN A 113 18.01 5.44 5.11
N ILE A 114 16.90 4.75 4.88
CA ILE A 114 16.66 3.39 5.36
C ILE A 114 17.28 2.41 4.38
N LYS A 115 18.06 1.45 4.89
CA LYS A 115 18.76 0.45 4.06
C LYS A 115 18.06 -0.90 4.11
N ARG A 116 17.89 -1.53 2.97
CA ARG A 116 17.40 -2.91 2.91
C ARG A 116 18.52 -3.89 3.24
N LEU A 117 18.24 -4.80 4.17
CA LEU A 117 19.00 -6.03 4.39
C LEU A 117 18.49 -7.09 3.41
N GLN A 118 19.41 -7.71 2.72
CA GLN A 118 19.11 -8.74 1.72
C GLN A 118 18.94 -10.09 2.42
N PHE A 119 17.89 -10.80 2.05
CA PHE A 119 17.78 -12.23 2.34
C PHE A 119 18.60 -12.98 1.29
N SER A 120 19.72 -13.61 1.68
CA SER A 120 20.54 -14.44 0.78
C SER A 120 20.75 -13.82 -0.64
N ALA A 121 20.82 -14.65 -1.69
CA ALA A 121 20.86 -14.20 -3.09
C ALA A 121 19.43 -13.95 -3.64
N PRO A 122 19.09 -12.71 -4.07
CA PRO A 122 17.72 -12.30 -4.44
C PRO A 122 17.08 -13.12 -5.58
N GLU A 123 17.88 -13.61 -6.50
CA GLU A 123 17.47 -14.40 -7.67
C GLU A 123 16.82 -15.75 -7.30
N PHE A 124 17.13 -16.29 -6.13
CA PHE A 124 16.49 -17.52 -5.62
C PHE A 124 15.22 -17.25 -4.81
N LEU A 125 15.02 -16.01 -4.36
CA LEU A 125 13.90 -15.64 -3.48
C LEU A 125 12.73 -15.03 -4.23
N GLY A 126 12.94 -14.35 -5.36
CA GLY A 126 11.88 -13.66 -6.08
C GLY A 126 10.68 -14.53 -6.48
N ASN A 127 10.86 -15.85 -6.55
CA ASN A 127 9.85 -16.81 -6.99
C ASN A 127 9.29 -17.69 -5.86
N ARG A 128 9.53 -17.37 -4.58
CA ARG A 128 8.97 -18.12 -3.44
C ARG A 128 8.70 -17.24 -2.22
N ILE A 129 7.84 -17.71 -1.33
CA ILE A 129 7.56 -17.04 -0.05
C ILE A 129 8.78 -17.15 0.88
N LEU A 130 9.05 -16.08 1.64
CA LEU A 130 10.03 -16.10 2.74
C LEU A 130 9.57 -17.06 3.84
N ASN A 131 10.49 -17.84 4.38
CA ASN A 131 10.22 -18.69 5.52
C ASN A 131 11.02 -18.23 6.76
N VAL A 132 10.78 -18.90 7.88
CA VAL A 132 11.46 -18.58 9.15
C VAL A 132 12.97 -18.78 9.04
N GLU A 133 13.42 -19.79 8.31
CA GLU A 133 14.85 -20.08 8.11
C GLU A 133 15.57 -18.95 7.36
N ASP A 134 14.90 -18.28 6.41
CA ASP A 134 15.45 -17.11 5.72
C ASP A 134 15.72 -15.94 6.68
N LEU A 135 14.81 -15.73 7.65
CA LEU A 135 14.94 -14.71 8.69
C LEU A 135 16.06 -15.06 9.66
N GLU A 136 16.12 -16.31 10.12
CA GLU A 136 17.16 -16.80 11.03
C GLU A 136 18.57 -16.71 10.42
N LYS A 137 18.69 -16.91 9.10
CA LYS A 137 19.97 -16.84 8.37
C LYS A 137 20.46 -15.43 8.05
N MET A 138 19.68 -14.37 8.31
CA MET A 138 20.06 -12.99 7.94
C MET A 138 21.36 -12.50 8.59
N GLY A 139 21.75 -13.06 9.74
CA GLY A 139 22.97 -12.70 10.47
C GLY A 139 23.02 -11.26 11.03
N LYS A 140 22.01 -10.44 10.73
CA LYS A 140 21.80 -9.10 11.27
C LYS A 140 20.32 -8.89 11.54
N GLU A 141 20.00 -8.38 12.71
CA GLU A 141 18.62 -8.05 13.06
C GLU A 141 18.19 -6.72 12.39
N PRO A 142 17.15 -6.73 11.55
CA PRO A 142 16.62 -5.52 10.95
C PRO A 142 15.88 -4.66 12.00
N GLY A 143 15.79 -3.36 11.76
CA GLY A 143 14.89 -2.50 12.54
C GLY A 143 13.42 -2.86 12.33
N VAL A 144 13.05 -3.20 11.10
CA VAL A 144 11.68 -3.57 10.70
C VAL A 144 11.71 -4.73 9.70
N ILE A 145 10.74 -5.65 9.81
CA ILE A 145 10.48 -6.69 8.82
C ILE A 145 9.15 -6.38 8.15
N LEU A 146 9.11 -6.45 6.82
CA LEU A 146 7.92 -6.25 5.98
C LEU A 146 7.69 -7.44 5.05
#